data_AF-X1BUH2-F1
#
_entry.id   AF-X1BUH2-F1
#
_cell.length_a   1.000
_cell.length_b   1.000
_cell.length_c   1.000
_cell.angle_alpha   90.00
_cell.angle_beta   90.00
_cell.angle_gamma   90.00
#
_symmetry.space_group_name_H-M   'P 1'
#
loop_
_entity.id
_entity.type
_entity.pdbx_description
1 polymer ?
#
loop_
_entity_poly.entity_id
_entity_poly.type
_entity_poly.pdbx_seq_one_letter_code
_entity_poly.pdbx_strand_id
1 'polypeptide(L)'
;LYETLSLQLMDYYLGDIIRETGLLAFSGGGALNVKLNQKIIARPEVRELFVQPASGDSGTAVGAASYVCVQRGVPVEKMEHVYLGPAFSNEQVIAACEEHPNKPDFKVIDDVPAQIARLLADGNPVAWFQGRMEFGPRALGARSILGCPSVSGVADRINEQIKFRE
;
A
#
# COMPACT_ATOMS: atom_id res chain seq x y z
N LEU A 1 4.61 -10.87 -21.64
CA LEU A 1 4.05 -12.24 -21.63
C LEU A 1 3.00 -12.42 -20.54
N TYR A 2 3.35 -12.31 -19.24
CA TYR A 2 2.41 -12.50 -18.13
C TYR A 2 1.12 -11.66 -18.24
N GLU A 3 1.25 -10.35 -18.47
CA GLU A 3 0.09 -9.45 -18.58
C GLU A 3 -0.84 -9.85 -19.73
N THR A 4 -0.27 -10.17 -20.89
CA THR A 4 -1.01 -10.60 -22.08
C THR A 4 -1.79 -11.89 -21.82
N LEU A 5 -1.14 -12.90 -21.25
CA LEU A 5 -1.78 -14.17 -20.92
C LEU A 5 -2.88 -13.98 -19.87
N SER A 6 -2.65 -13.15 -18.86
CA SER A 6 -3.64 -12.86 -17.82
C SER A 6 -4.91 -12.24 -18.39
N LEU A 7 -4.77 -11.30 -19.34
CA LEU A 7 -5.92 -10.69 -20.02
C LEU A 7 -6.65 -11.70 -20.90
N GLN A 8 -5.93 -12.56 -21.63
CA GLN A 8 -6.55 -13.62 -22.44
C GLN A 8 -7.32 -14.63 -21.59
N LEU A 9 -6.76 -15.00 -20.43
CA LEU A 9 -7.44 -15.89 -19.48
C LEU A 9 -8.69 -15.23 -18.90
N MET A 10 -8.60 -13.95 -18.54
CA MET A 10 -9.76 -13.17 -18.09
C MET A 10 -10.85 -13.13 -19.17
N ASP A 11 -10.48 -12.87 -20.43
CA ASP A 11 -11.41 -12.83 -21.56
C ASP A 11 -12.10 -14.18 -21.79
N TYR A 12 -11.34 -15.26 -21.69
CA TYR A 12 -11.82 -16.61 -21.94
C TYR A 12 -12.72 -17.13 -20.81
N TYR A 13 -12.30 -16.96 -19.54
CA TYR A 13 -12.99 -17.55 -18.39
C TYR A 13 -14.02 -16.66 -17.72
N LEU A 14 -13.89 -15.33 -17.84
CA LEU A 14 -14.71 -14.36 -17.11
C LEU A 14 -15.38 -13.33 -18.03
N GLY A 15 -15.13 -13.36 -19.34
CA GLY A 15 -15.53 -12.29 -20.24
C GLY A 15 -17.05 -12.07 -20.31
N ASP A 16 -17.84 -13.13 -20.26
CA ASP A 16 -19.30 -13.07 -20.19
C ASP A 16 -19.79 -12.49 -18.86
N ILE A 17 -19.26 -12.98 -17.74
CA ILE A 17 -19.58 -12.50 -16.38
C ILE A 17 -19.22 -11.02 -16.21
N ILE A 18 -18.06 -10.60 -16.73
CA ILE A 18 -17.61 -9.19 -16.65
C ILE A 18 -18.51 -8.31 -17.53
N ARG A 19 -18.89 -8.75 -18.74
CA ARG A 19 -19.83 -7.99 -19.58
C ARG A 19 -21.20 -7.83 -18.93
N GLU A 20 -21.65 -8.80 -18.14
CA GLU A 20 -22.92 -8.73 -17.41
C GLU A 20 -22.84 -7.87 -16.15
N THR A 21 -21.82 -8.08 -15.31
CA THR A 21 -21.74 -7.49 -13.97
C THR A 21 -20.91 -6.20 -13.90
N GLY A 22 -19.91 -6.10 -14.78
CA GLY A 22 -18.83 -5.12 -14.73
C GLY A 22 -17.89 -5.26 -13.54
N LEU A 23 -17.96 -6.36 -12.78
CA LEU A 23 -17.24 -6.51 -11.51
C LEU A 23 -16.11 -7.52 -11.61
N LEU A 24 -14.94 -7.17 -11.10
CA LEU A 24 -13.81 -8.09 -10.95
C LEU A 24 -13.14 -7.91 -9.59
N ALA A 25 -13.06 -8.99 -8.82
CA ALA A 25 -12.21 -9.09 -7.63
C ALA A 25 -10.95 -9.89 -7.97
N PHE A 26 -9.77 -9.34 -7.66
CA PHE A 26 -8.49 -9.91 -8.05
C PHE A 26 -7.52 -10.00 -6.85
N SER A 27 -6.87 -11.15 -6.73
CA SER A 27 -6.00 -11.55 -5.63
C SER A 27 -4.93 -12.52 -6.16
N GLY A 28 -3.96 -12.89 -5.31
CA GLY A 28 -2.77 -13.65 -5.66
C GLY A 28 -1.59 -12.73 -5.98
N GLY A 29 -0.36 -13.24 -5.91
CA GLY A 29 0.85 -12.41 -6.12
C GLY A 29 0.86 -11.65 -7.45
N GLY A 30 0.21 -12.20 -8.48
CA GLY A 30 0.03 -11.56 -9.78
C GLY A 30 -0.81 -10.28 -9.77
N ALA A 31 -1.76 -10.16 -8.83
CA ALA A 31 -2.61 -8.99 -8.68
C ALA A 31 -1.85 -7.75 -8.15
N LEU A 32 -0.62 -7.92 -7.67
CA LEU A 32 0.29 -6.81 -7.31
C LEU A 32 0.95 -6.16 -8.54
N ASN A 33 0.72 -6.69 -9.75
CA ASN A 33 1.18 -6.08 -10.99
C ASN A 33 0.27 -4.89 -11.37
N VAL A 34 0.73 -3.68 -11.04
CA VAL A 34 -0.01 -2.45 -11.31
C VAL A 34 -0.22 -2.16 -12.80
N LYS A 35 0.67 -2.62 -13.70
CA LYS A 35 0.51 -2.45 -15.15
C LYS A 35 -0.61 -3.34 -15.70
N LEU A 36 -0.74 -4.56 -15.18
CA LEU A 36 -1.88 -5.42 -15.48
C LEU A 36 -3.18 -4.79 -14.99
N ASN A 37 -3.21 -4.32 -13.75
CA ASN A 37 -4.41 -3.69 -13.18
C ASN A 37 -4.84 -2.45 -13.96
N GLN A 38 -3.90 -1.62 -14.42
CA GLN A 38 -4.16 -0.49 -15.32
C GLN A 38 -4.81 -0.93 -16.64
N LYS A 39 -4.33 -2.03 -17.24
CA LYS A 39 -4.92 -2.56 -18.47
C LYS A 39 -6.32 -3.12 -18.25
N ILE A 40 -6.58 -3.75 -17.10
CA ILE A 40 -7.90 -4.29 -16.74
C ILE A 40 -8.90 -3.15 -16.54
N ILE A 41 -8.58 -2.15 -15.71
CA ILE A 41 -9.50 -1.05 -15.38
C ILE A 41 -9.79 -0.13 -16.58
N ALA A 42 -8.90 -0.11 -17.59
CA ALA A 42 -9.12 0.65 -18.82
C ALA A 42 -10.12 -0.01 -19.79
N ARG A 43 -10.59 -1.23 -19.51
CA ARG A 43 -11.51 -1.95 -20.39
C ARG A 43 -12.93 -1.42 -20.21
N PRO A 44 -13.69 -1.18 -21.30
CA PRO A 44 -15.03 -0.59 -21.23
C PRO A 44 -16.05 -1.48 -20.50
N GLU A 45 -15.86 -2.79 -20.53
CA GLU A 45 -16.72 -3.75 -19.83
C GLU A 45 -16.40 -3.89 -18.33
N VAL A 46 -15.30 -3.32 -17.83
CA VAL A 46 -14.95 -3.36 -16.40
C VAL A 46 -15.43 -2.07 -15.74
N ARG A 47 -16.49 -2.17 -14.92
CA ARG A 47 -17.01 -1.07 -14.11
C ARG A 47 -16.22 -0.90 -12.81
N GLU A 48 -15.81 -1.99 -12.19
CA GLU A 48 -15.11 -1.96 -10.90
C GLU A 48 -14.10 -3.10 -10.81
N LEU A 49 -12.88 -2.75 -10.42
CA LEU A 49 -11.81 -3.69 -10.10
C LEU A 49 -11.44 -3.51 -8.63
N PHE A 50 -11.66 -4.56 -7.83
CA PHE A 50 -11.15 -4.64 -6.47
C PHE A 50 -9.90 -5.51 -6.44
N VAL A 51 -8.77 -4.94 -6.01
CA VAL A 51 -7.51 -5.68 -5.81
C VAL A 51 -7.21 -5.72 -4.32
N GLN A 52 -7.02 -6.92 -3.76
CA GLN A 52 -6.73 -7.03 -2.34
C GLN A 52 -5.34 -6.42 -2.02
N PRO A 53 -5.17 -5.46 -1.09
CA PRO A 53 -3.86 -4.80 -0.92
C PRO A 53 -2.76 -5.75 -0.44
N ALA A 54 -3.13 -6.78 0.35
CA ALA A 54 -2.27 -7.91 0.67
C ALA A 54 -2.55 -9.11 -0.24
N SER A 55 -2.53 -8.92 -1.57
CA SER A 55 -2.89 -9.97 -2.55
C SER A 55 -1.99 -11.21 -2.54
N GLY A 56 -0.77 -11.13 -1.98
CA GLY A 56 0.11 -12.30 -1.86
C GLY A 56 -0.29 -13.24 -0.71
N ASP A 57 0.59 -14.17 -0.39
CA ASP A 57 0.35 -15.21 0.62
C ASP A 57 0.01 -14.63 2.01
N SER A 58 0.49 -13.44 2.33
CA SER A 58 0.14 -12.75 3.59
C SER A 58 -1.37 -12.54 3.74
N GLY A 59 -2.10 -12.27 2.66
CA GLY A 59 -3.55 -12.06 2.70
C GLY A 59 -4.38 -13.33 2.86
N THR A 60 -3.79 -14.51 2.72
CA THR A 60 -4.53 -15.79 2.82
C THR A 60 -5.17 -15.98 4.19
N ALA A 61 -4.53 -15.50 5.26
CA ALA A 61 -5.08 -15.53 6.61
C ALA A 61 -6.41 -14.76 6.71
N VAL A 62 -6.49 -13.59 6.04
CA VAL A 62 -7.73 -12.80 5.96
C VAL A 62 -8.79 -13.54 5.16
N GLY A 63 -8.41 -14.12 4.01
CA GLY A 63 -9.34 -14.91 3.18
C GLY A 63 -9.92 -16.12 3.92
N ALA A 64 -9.08 -16.87 4.63
CA ALA A 64 -9.50 -18.03 5.42
C ALA A 64 -10.43 -17.63 6.58
N ALA A 65 -10.09 -16.57 7.31
CA ALA A 65 -10.94 -16.06 8.39
C ALA A 65 -12.30 -15.58 7.85
N SER A 66 -12.30 -14.78 6.77
CA SER A 66 -13.52 -14.31 6.11
C SER A 66 -14.41 -15.45 5.62
N TYR A 67 -13.81 -16.51 5.03
CA TYR A 67 -14.55 -17.69 4.62
C TYR A 67 -15.27 -18.37 5.80
N VAL A 68 -14.56 -18.58 6.92
CA VAL A 68 -15.16 -19.18 8.12
C VAL A 68 -16.22 -18.27 8.74
N CYS A 69 -16.02 -16.95 8.77
CA CYS A 69 -17.03 -15.99 9.23
C CYS A 69 -18.33 -16.13 8.43
N VAL A 70 -18.24 -16.16 7.09
CA VAL A 70 -19.40 -16.34 6.22
C VAL A 70 -20.10 -17.68 6.49
N GLN A 71 -19.35 -18.78 6.63
CA GLN A 71 -19.91 -20.10 6.96
C GLN A 71 -20.66 -20.11 8.31
N ARG A 72 -20.24 -19.27 9.25
CA ARG A 72 -20.84 -19.14 10.58
C ARG A 72 -21.94 -18.07 10.67
N GLY A 73 -22.27 -17.40 9.57
CA GLY A 73 -23.22 -16.28 9.56
C GLY A 73 -22.70 -15.03 10.29
N VAL A 74 -21.39 -14.92 10.50
CA VAL A 74 -20.75 -13.73 11.04
C VAL A 74 -20.46 -12.77 9.87
N PRO A 75 -20.99 -11.53 9.89
CA PRO A 75 -20.77 -10.60 8.81
C PRO A 75 -19.28 -10.23 8.70
N VAL A 76 -18.75 -10.23 7.48
CA VAL A 76 -17.41 -9.71 7.19
C VAL A 76 -17.55 -8.23 6.87
N GLU A 77 -16.92 -7.38 7.68
CA GLU A 77 -16.93 -5.94 7.46
C GLU A 77 -16.16 -5.57 6.19
N LYS A 78 -16.62 -4.51 5.52
CA LYS A 78 -15.93 -3.97 4.36
C LYS A 78 -14.58 -3.40 4.80
N MET A 79 -13.54 -3.75 4.04
CA MET A 79 -12.20 -3.21 4.27
C MET A 79 -12.12 -1.75 3.79
N GLU A 80 -12.09 -0.80 4.73
CA GLU A 80 -11.92 0.63 4.44
C GLU A 80 -10.43 1.04 4.36
N HIS A 81 -9.55 0.34 5.08
CA HIS A 81 -8.11 0.59 5.06
C HIS A 81 -7.31 -0.66 5.47
N VAL A 82 -5.98 -0.61 5.26
CA VAL A 82 -5.07 -1.68 5.67
C VAL A 82 -4.17 -1.33 6.84
N TYR A 83 -4.46 -0.27 7.59
CA TYR A 83 -3.73 0.08 8.81
C TYR A 83 -4.07 -0.86 9.97
N LEU A 84 -3.68 -2.13 9.84
CA LEU A 84 -4.01 -3.23 10.75
C LEU A 84 -2.84 -3.62 11.66
N GLY A 85 -1.64 -3.11 11.39
CA GLY A 85 -0.47 -3.36 12.22
C GLY A 85 -0.44 -2.53 13.52
N PRO A 86 0.67 -2.61 14.26
CA PRO A 86 0.85 -1.86 15.50
C PRO A 86 0.97 -0.35 15.25
N ALA A 87 0.55 0.43 16.24
CA ALA A 87 0.85 1.85 16.39
C ALA A 87 1.76 2.07 17.59
N PHE A 88 2.48 3.18 17.59
CA PHE A 88 3.38 3.58 18.66
C PHE A 88 3.04 5.00 19.08
N SER A 89 2.99 5.22 20.39
CA SER A 89 2.79 6.53 21.00
C SER A 89 4.04 7.38 20.91
N ASN A 90 3.91 8.69 21.10
CA ASN A 90 5.05 9.60 21.10
C ASN A 90 6.03 9.26 22.23
N GLU A 91 5.53 8.85 23.38
CA GLU A 91 6.32 8.43 24.54
C GLU A 91 7.18 7.21 24.20
N GLN A 92 6.62 6.22 23.50
CA GLN A 92 7.36 5.05 23.03
C GLN A 92 8.43 5.41 22.00
N VAL A 93 8.14 6.34 21.09
CA VAL A 93 9.09 6.79 20.07
C VAL A 93 10.24 7.57 20.70
N ILE A 94 9.95 8.47 21.65
CA ILE A 94 10.96 9.23 22.39
C ILE A 94 11.86 8.28 23.19
N ALA A 95 11.27 7.35 23.95
CA ALA A 95 12.02 6.34 24.68
C ALA A 95 12.93 5.52 23.76
N ALA A 96 12.42 5.10 22.59
CA ALA A 96 13.23 4.37 21.61
C ALA A 96 14.43 5.20 21.09
N CYS A 97 14.25 6.51 20.85
CA CYS A 97 15.34 7.41 20.48
C CYS A 97 16.36 7.57 21.61
N GLU A 98 15.89 7.74 22.85
CA GLU A 98 16.73 7.87 24.03
C GLU A 98 17.51 6.58 24.31
N GLU A 99 16.92 5.41 24.13
CA GLU A 99 17.59 4.11 24.35
C GLU A 99 18.54 3.72 23.21
N HIS A 100 18.38 4.33 22.03
CA HIS A 100 19.18 3.98 20.85
C HIS A 100 20.69 4.22 21.10
N PRO A 101 21.58 3.26 20.76
CA PRO A 101 23.03 3.39 21.02
C PRO A 101 23.68 4.65 20.43
N ASN A 102 23.20 5.08 19.25
CA ASN A 102 23.71 6.28 18.57
C ASN A 102 23.14 7.60 19.12
N LYS A 103 22.18 7.57 20.06
CA LYS A 103 21.54 8.75 20.67
C LYS A 103 21.20 9.83 19.63
N PRO A 104 20.31 9.54 18.65
CA PRO A 104 19.99 10.50 17.60
C PRO A 104 19.44 11.79 18.19
N ASP A 105 19.85 12.92 17.63
CA ASP A 105 19.26 14.21 17.97
C ASP A 105 17.81 14.26 17.48
N PHE A 106 16.88 14.62 18.36
CA PHE A 106 15.48 14.78 18.01
C PHE A 106 14.88 16.01 18.69
N LYS A 107 13.77 16.48 18.11
CA LYS A 107 12.93 17.53 18.69
C LYS A 107 11.47 17.15 18.51
N VAL A 108 10.67 17.45 19.53
CA VAL A 108 9.21 17.45 19.39
C VAL A 108 8.83 18.75 18.68
N ILE A 109 8.00 18.64 17.65
CA ILE A 109 7.55 19.79 16.86
C ILE A 109 6.03 19.85 16.83
N ASP A 110 5.51 21.07 16.84
CA ASP A 110 4.10 21.35 16.57
C ASP A 110 3.85 21.43 15.06
N ASP A 111 2.60 21.25 14.65
CA ASP A 111 2.18 21.36 13.24
C ASP A 111 3.10 20.56 12.28
N VAL A 112 3.28 19.28 12.61
CA VAL A 112 4.07 18.32 11.82
C VAL A 112 3.69 18.38 10.33
N PRO A 113 2.40 18.39 9.92
CA PRO A 113 2.04 18.43 8.50
C PRO A 113 2.61 19.65 7.78
N ALA A 114 2.50 20.86 8.33
CA ALA A 114 3.00 22.06 7.67
C ALA A 114 4.53 22.09 7.60
N GLN A 115 5.22 21.69 8.67
CA GLN A 115 6.69 21.66 8.67
C GLN A 115 7.25 20.65 7.67
N ILE A 116 6.64 19.47 7.59
CA ILE A 116 7.09 18.39 6.72
C ILE A 116 6.75 18.69 5.26
N ALA A 117 5.61 19.32 5.00
CA ALA A 117 5.27 19.82 3.66
C ALA A 117 6.31 20.82 3.15
N ARG A 118 6.82 21.72 4.00
CA ARG A 118 7.91 22.64 3.64
C ARG A 118 9.20 21.88 3.31
N LEU A 119 9.62 20.95 4.16
CA LEU A 119 10.82 20.13 3.89
C LEU A 119 10.73 19.39 2.56
N LEU A 120 9.56 18.81 2.25
CA LEU A 120 9.31 18.14 0.99
C LEU A 120 9.36 19.13 -0.18
N ALA A 121 8.72 20.29 -0.07
CA ALA A 121 8.73 21.34 -1.10
C ALA A 121 10.13 21.87 -1.38
N ASP A 122 10.99 21.93 -0.37
CA ASP A 122 12.40 22.28 -0.47
C ASP A 122 13.26 21.15 -1.07
N GLY A 123 12.65 20.04 -1.47
CA GLY A 123 13.31 18.92 -2.16
C GLY A 123 13.98 17.90 -1.24
N ASN A 124 13.68 17.93 0.07
CA ASN A 124 14.26 17.00 1.03
C ASN A 124 13.36 15.76 1.18
N PRO A 125 13.88 14.53 0.94
CA PRO A 125 13.16 13.32 1.28
C PRO A 125 12.95 13.22 2.80
N VAL A 126 11.80 12.69 3.21
CA VAL A 126 11.44 12.53 4.62
C VAL A 126 11.06 11.09 4.91
N ALA A 127 11.75 10.47 5.87
CA ALA A 127 11.29 9.22 6.46
C ALA A 127 10.07 9.51 7.36
N TRP A 128 8.98 8.82 7.10
CA TRP A 128 7.67 9.09 7.65
C TRP A 128 7.14 7.87 8.40
N PHE A 129 7.00 8.04 9.72
CA PHE A 129 6.55 7.01 10.65
C PHE A 129 5.39 7.57 11.47
N GLN A 130 4.17 7.10 11.21
CA GLN A 130 2.98 7.54 11.95
C GLN A 130 1.94 6.42 12.07
N GLY A 131 1.09 6.51 13.09
CA GLY A 131 -0.10 5.69 13.23
C GLY A 131 0.14 4.18 13.14
N ARG A 132 -0.93 3.45 12.80
CA ARG A 132 -0.90 2.00 12.61
C ARG A 132 -0.20 1.66 11.30
N MET A 133 0.66 0.64 11.34
CA MET A 133 1.37 0.13 10.16
C MET A 133 0.41 -0.46 9.12
N GLU A 134 0.73 -0.26 7.83
CA GLU A 134 -0.02 -0.84 6.72
C GLU A 134 0.18 -2.35 6.64
N PHE A 135 -0.87 -3.08 6.27
CA PHE A 135 -0.81 -4.50 5.97
C PHE A 135 -0.64 -4.72 4.45
N GLY A 136 0.40 -5.46 4.08
CA GLY A 136 0.74 -5.74 2.70
C GLY A 136 2.14 -5.22 2.32
N PRO A 137 2.54 -5.40 1.05
CA PRO A 137 3.91 -5.14 0.62
C PRO A 137 4.17 -3.68 0.22
N ARG A 138 3.16 -2.81 0.28
CA ARG A 138 3.25 -1.41 -0.14
C ARG A 138 3.06 -0.50 1.06
N ALA A 139 3.96 0.46 1.19
CA ALA A 139 3.78 1.58 2.10
C ALA A 139 2.71 2.53 1.54
N LEU A 140 1.81 3.00 2.42
CA LEU A 140 0.68 3.88 2.09
C LEU A 140 0.64 5.12 3.00
N GLY A 141 1.77 5.51 3.59
CA GLY A 141 1.90 6.73 4.39
C GLY A 141 1.93 6.52 5.89
N ALA A 142 2.04 5.28 6.39
CA ALA A 142 2.32 5.00 7.79
C ALA A 142 3.79 4.64 8.02
N ARG A 143 4.42 3.91 7.09
CA ARG A 143 5.85 3.55 7.12
C ARG A 143 6.48 3.84 5.76
N SER A 144 6.70 5.11 5.45
CA SER A 144 7.05 5.56 4.10
C SER A 144 8.30 6.43 4.06
N ILE A 145 8.93 6.49 2.89
CA ILE A 145 9.87 7.57 2.56
C ILE A 145 9.13 8.46 1.57
N LEU A 146 8.90 9.69 1.95
CA LEU A 146 8.17 10.69 1.17
C LEU A 146 9.16 11.56 0.39
N GLY A 147 8.75 11.95 -0.82
CA GLY A 147 9.46 12.92 -1.65
C GLY A 147 8.45 13.77 -2.42
N CYS A 148 8.79 15.03 -2.68
CA CYS A 148 7.91 15.93 -3.45
C CYS A 148 7.98 15.61 -4.94
N PRO A 149 6.89 15.14 -5.58
CA PRO A 149 6.93 14.72 -6.98
C PRO A 149 7.19 15.87 -7.97
N SER A 150 7.04 17.13 -7.53
CA SER A 150 7.32 18.31 -8.36
C SER A 150 8.81 18.70 -8.37
N VAL A 151 9.64 18.10 -7.51
CA VAL A 151 11.08 18.37 -7.47
C VAL A 151 11.80 17.38 -8.36
N SER A 152 12.47 17.90 -9.40
CA SER A 152 13.24 17.07 -10.34
C SER A 152 14.35 16.30 -9.62
N GLY A 153 14.52 15.03 -9.98
CA GLY A 153 15.57 14.16 -9.41
C GLY A 153 15.29 13.63 -8.00
N VAL A 154 14.13 13.93 -7.40
CA VAL A 154 13.80 13.43 -6.04
C VAL A 154 13.71 11.89 -5.99
N ALA A 155 13.25 11.26 -7.07
CA ALA A 155 13.11 9.81 -7.15
C ALA A 155 14.49 9.13 -7.17
N ASP A 156 15.39 9.64 -8.01
CA ASP A 156 16.77 9.18 -8.12
C ASP A 156 17.47 9.35 -6.77
N ARG A 157 17.31 10.52 -6.14
CA ARG A 157 17.87 10.78 -4.81
C ARG A 157 17.39 9.79 -3.75
N ILE A 158 16.10 9.44 -3.74
CA ILE A 158 15.57 8.42 -2.82
C ILE A 158 16.16 7.04 -3.12
N ASN A 159 16.28 6.68 -4.39
CA ASN A 159 16.81 5.38 -4.80
C ASN A 159 18.31 5.24 -4.48
N GLU A 160 19.11 6.25 -4.83
CA GLU A 160 20.56 6.29 -4.64
C GLU A 160 20.96 6.43 -3.17
N GLN A 161 20.36 7.37 -2.44
CA GLN A 161 20.83 7.71 -1.08
C GLN A 161 20.22 6.82 0.02
N ILE A 162 19.03 6.27 -0.21
CA ILE A 162 18.25 5.62 0.85
C ILE A 162 18.03 4.13 0.58
N LYS A 163 17.79 3.75 -0.67
CA LYS A 163 17.43 2.36 -1.01
C LYS A 163 18.57 1.54 -1.60
N PHE A 164 19.67 2.16 -2.02
CA PHE A 164 20.81 1.50 -2.68
C PHE A 164 20.36 0.53 -3.78
N ARG A 165 19.36 0.92 -4.56
CA ARG A 165 18.78 0.12 -5.65
C ARG A 165 18.67 1.00 -6.89
N GLU A 166 18.89 0.38 -8.05
CA GLU A 166 18.69 0.97 -9.39
C GLU A 166 17.24 1.37 -9.64
#